data_AF-A0A0H3NZW6-F1
#
_entry.id   AF-A0A0H3NZW6-F1
#
_cell.length_a   1.000
_cell.length_b   1.000
_cell.length_c   1.000
_cell.angle_alpha   90.00
_cell.angle_beta   90.00
_cell.angle_gamma   90.00
#
_symmetry.space_group_name_H-M   'P 1'
#
loop_
_entity.id
_entity.type
_entity.pdbx_description
1 polymer ?
#
loop_
_entity_poly.entity_id
_entity_poly.type
_entity_poly.pdbx_seq_one_letter_code
_entity_poly.pdbx_strand_id
1 'polypeptide(L)'
;MKDLPNLSASLERLLWKVGIQSAAELKLEGAKCCYLKLRTLRRTLGVNVLLALAGAISGHHCAVLPLMLRSELIEWFEMHIQPADVAQYETI
;
A
#
# COMPACT_ATOMS: atom_id res chain seq x y z
N MET A 1 -10.57 -12.39 0.47
CA MET A 1 -10.62 -11.06 1.11
C MET A 1 -11.86 -10.26 0.68
N LYS A 2 -13.00 -10.92 0.47
CA LYS A 2 -14.13 -10.36 -0.28
C LYS A 2 -14.93 -9.28 0.46
N ASP A 3 -14.63 -9.03 1.74
CA ASP A 3 -15.38 -8.11 2.60
C ASP A 3 -14.58 -6.86 3.01
N LEU A 4 -13.39 -6.65 2.43
CA LEU A 4 -12.55 -5.50 2.79
C LEU A 4 -12.84 -4.29 1.90
N PRO A 5 -13.21 -3.13 2.48
CA PRO A 5 -13.37 -1.90 1.71
C PRO A 5 -12.03 -1.52 1.06
N ASN A 6 -12.08 -0.89 -0.11
CA ASN A 6 -10.93 -0.35 -0.88
C ASN A 6 -10.02 -1.35 -1.62
N LEU A 7 -10.23 -2.67 -1.53
CA LEU A 7 -9.41 -3.65 -2.26
C LEU A 7 -10.08 -4.06 -3.58
N SER A 8 -9.49 -3.66 -4.71
CA SER A 8 -9.92 -4.17 -6.02
C SER A 8 -9.50 -5.64 -6.20
N ALA A 9 -10.19 -6.38 -7.07
CA ALA A 9 -9.83 -7.77 -7.39
C ALA A 9 -8.38 -7.92 -7.91
N SER A 10 -7.84 -6.88 -8.56
CA SER A 10 -6.45 -6.82 -8.99
C SER A 10 -5.48 -6.72 -7.82
N LEU A 11 -5.82 -5.94 -6.78
CA LEU A 11 -5.01 -5.79 -5.58
C LEU A 11 -5.05 -7.04 -4.70
N GLU A 12 -6.22 -7.67 -4.56
CA GLU A 12 -6.36 -8.98 -3.89
C GLU A 12 -5.46 -10.04 -4.53
N ARG A 13 -5.41 -10.09 -5.87
CA ARG A 13 -4.55 -11.03 -6.59
C ARG A 13 -3.06 -10.76 -6.34
N LEU A 14 -2.66 -9.50 -6.19
CA LEU A 14 -1.27 -9.17 -5.85
C LEU A 14 -0.94 -9.58 -4.41
N LEU A 15 -1.86 -9.35 -3.47
CA LEU A 15 -1.71 -9.80 -2.08
C LEU A 15 -1.51 -11.31 -2.02
N TRP A 16 -2.31 -12.08 -2.75
CA TRP A 16 -2.15 -13.54 -2.83
C TRP A 16 -0.79 -13.95 -3.38
N LYS A 17 -0.30 -13.28 -4.42
CA LYS A 17 1.02 -13.57 -5.01
C LYS A 17 2.18 -13.30 -4.05
N VAL A 18 2.00 -12.41 -3.08
CA VAL A 18 2.99 -12.14 -2.03
C VAL A 18 2.72 -12.90 -0.73
N GLY A 19 1.79 -13.87 -0.76
CA GLY A 19 1.49 -14.75 0.37
C GLY A 19 0.51 -14.20 1.39
N ILE A 20 -0.21 -13.11 1.09
CA ILE A 20 -1.25 -12.54 1.97
C ILE A 20 -2.63 -12.91 1.42
N GLN A 21 -3.27 -13.90 2.01
CA GLN A 21 -4.50 -14.51 1.54
C GLN A 21 -5.71 -14.19 2.43
N SER A 22 -5.47 -13.81 3.68
CA SER A 22 -6.52 -13.52 4.67
C SER A 22 -6.41 -12.11 5.27
N ALA A 23 -7.55 -11.58 5.75
CA ALA A 23 -7.57 -10.30 6.47
C ALA A 23 -6.74 -10.35 7.76
N ALA A 24 -6.68 -11.53 8.39
CA ALA A 24 -5.85 -11.77 9.56
C ALA A 24 -4.35 -11.64 9.22
N GLU A 25 -3.89 -12.24 8.13
CA GLU A 25 -2.51 -12.08 7.64
C GLU A 25 -2.21 -10.64 7.26
N LEU A 26 -3.13 -9.96 6.57
CA LEU A 26 -2.97 -8.55 6.22
C LEU A 26 -2.78 -7.67 7.47
N LYS A 27 -3.55 -7.94 8.53
CA LYS A 27 -3.44 -7.23 9.81
C LYS A 27 -2.18 -7.58 10.57
N LEU A 28 -1.76 -8.85 10.55
CA LEU A 28 -0.53 -9.33 11.19
C LEU A 28 0.71 -8.68 10.57
N GLU A 29 0.75 -8.59 9.24
CA GLU A 29 1.86 -8.01 8.48
C GLU A 29 1.87 -6.47 8.54
N GLY A 30 0.68 -5.85 8.52
CA GLY A 30 0.53 -4.40 8.55
C GLY A 30 0.68 -3.73 7.17
N ALA A 31 0.12 -2.52 7.03
CA ALA A 31 -0.01 -1.84 5.75
C ALA A 31 1.34 -1.57 5.06
N LYS A 32 2.34 -1.09 5.79
CA LYS A 32 3.67 -0.74 5.27
C LYS A 32 4.42 -1.97 4.73
N CYS A 33 4.47 -3.06 5.50
CA CYS A 33 5.12 -4.30 5.08
C CYS A 33 4.41 -4.94 3.88
N CYS A 34 3.08 -5.01 3.91
CA CYS A 34 2.28 -5.49 2.79
C CYS A 34 2.57 -4.68 1.53
N TYR A 35 2.60 -3.35 1.65
CA TYR A 35 2.90 -2.45 0.55
C TYR A 35 4.30 -2.69 -0.05
N LEU A 36 5.34 -2.88 0.78
CA LEU A 36 6.68 -3.22 0.29
C LEU A 36 6.71 -4.56 -0.44
N LYS A 37 6.02 -5.59 0.10
CA LYS A 37 5.90 -6.88 -0.59
C LYS A 37 5.24 -6.71 -1.96
N LEU A 38 4.15 -5.95 -2.06
CA LEU A 38 3.49 -5.68 -3.33
C LEU A 38 4.40 -4.95 -4.33
N ARG A 39 5.26 -4.04 -3.86
CA ARG A 39 6.23 -3.34 -4.72
C ARG A 39 7.29 -4.24 -5.34
N THR A 40 7.57 -5.40 -4.76
CA THR A 40 8.45 -6.41 -5.40
C THR A 40 7.85 -6.93 -6.72
N LEU A 41 6.52 -6.95 -6.83
CA LEU A 41 5.79 -7.35 -8.04
C LEU A 41 5.45 -6.17 -8.95
N ARG A 42 5.15 -5.00 -8.38
CA ARG A 42 4.78 -3.78 -9.13
C ARG A 42 5.36 -2.54 -8.46
N ARG A 43 6.45 -2.01 -9.01
CA ARG A 43 7.13 -0.81 -8.45
C ARG A 43 6.34 0.49 -8.59
N THR A 44 5.39 0.53 -9.53
CA THR A 44 4.56 1.70 -9.86
C THR A 44 3.34 1.91 -8.96
N LEU A 45 3.21 1.12 -7.88
CA LEU A 45 2.13 1.33 -6.92
C LEU A 45 2.30 2.70 -6.25
N GLY A 46 1.19 3.43 -6.12
CA GLY A 46 1.16 4.74 -5.49
C GLY A 46 0.63 4.69 -4.06
N VAL A 47 0.69 5.85 -3.38
CA VAL A 47 0.31 6.01 -1.97
C VAL A 47 -1.14 5.59 -1.69
N ASN A 48 -2.04 5.71 -2.66
CA ASN A 48 -3.43 5.24 -2.53
C ASN A 48 -3.54 3.75 -2.18
N VAL A 49 -2.61 2.92 -2.63
CA VAL A 49 -2.58 1.49 -2.29
C VAL A 49 -2.21 1.29 -0.83
N LEU A 50 -1.21 2.03 -0.33
CA LEU A 50 -0.83 2.01 1.08
C LEU A 50 -2.00 2.41 1.99
N LEU A 51 -2.73 3.47 1.61
CA LEU A 51 -3.91 3.95 2.33
C LEU A 51 -5.08 2.96 2.26
N ALA A 52 -5.28 2.30 1.11
CA ALA A 52 -6.28 1.25 0.95
C ALA A 52 -6.00 0.05 1.87
N LEU A 53 -4.73 -0.37 1.99
CA LEU A 53 -4.33 -1.45 2.90
C LEU A 53 -4.59 -1.06 4.37
N ALA A 54 -4.27 0.17 4.77
CA ALA A 54 -4.54 0.66 6.12
C ALA A 54 -6.04 0.73 6.44
N GLY A 55 -6.85 1.21 5.48
CA GLY A 55 -8.31 1.19 5.58
C GLY A 55 -8.85 -0.23 5.76
N ALA A 56 -8.40 -1.15 4.90
CA ALA A 56 -8.78 -2.56 4.97
C ALA A 56 -8.41 -3.21 6.31
N ILE A 57 -7.20 -2.98 6.83
CA ILE A 57 -6.77 -3.48 8.15
C ILE A 57 -7.65 -2.93 9.28
N SER A 58 -8.07 -1.67 9.15
CA SER A 58 -8.92 -1.00 10.12
C SER A 58 -10.39 -1.40 9.99
N GLY A 59 -10.78 -2.15 8.94
CA GLY A 59 -12.17 -2.49 8.63
C GLY A 59 -12.98 -1.32 8.04
N HIS A 60 -12.33 -0.26 7.56
CA HIS A 60 -12.96 0.99 7.14
C HIS A 60 -12.53 1.45 5.73
N HIS A 61 -13.36 2.25 5.07
CA HIS A 61 -12.96 2.90 3.82
C HIS A 61 -11.74 3.83 4.04
N CYS A 62 -10.83 3.95 3.08
CA CYS A 62 -9.61 4.75 3.27
C CYS A 62 -9.90 6.26 3.44
N ALA A 63 -11.09 6.69 3.00
CA ALA A 63 -11.59 8.06 3.17
C ALA A 63 -11.92 8.43 4.64
N VAL A 64 -12.13 7.45 5.52
CA VAL A 64 -12.41 7.70 6.94
C VAL A 64 -11.22 7.40 7.85
N LEU A 65 -10.02 7.20 7.27
CA LEU A 65 -8.81 7.08 8.07
C LEU A 65 -8.58 8.38 8.87
N PRO A 66 -8.23 8.29 10.17
CA PRO A 66 -7.86 9.46 10.95
C PRO A 66 -6.76 10.26 10.25
N LEU A 67 -6.86 11.60 10.26
CA LEU A 67 -5.92 12.49 9.60
C LEU A 67 -4.47 12.20 9.99
N MET A 68 -4.22 11.99 11.29
CA MET A 68 -2.88 11.67 11.81
C MET A 68 -2.29 10.41 11.17
N LEU A 69 -3.06 9.31 11.10
CA LEU A 69 -2.61 8.07 10.47
C LEU A 69 -2.41 8.25 8.96
N ARG A 70 -3.28 9.02 8.30
CA ARG A 70 -3.14 9.32 6.88
C ARG A 70 -1.84 10.09 6.60
N SER A 71 -1.55 11.13 7.38
CA SER A 71 -0.31 11.91 7.25
C SER A 71 0.93 11.04 7.49
N GLU A 72 0.93 10.23 8.56
CA GLU A 72 2.04 9.31 8.85
C GLU A 72 2.33 8.35 7.68
N LEU A 73 1.29 7.82 7.04
CA LEU A 73 1.44 6.90 5.91
C LEU A 73 1.93 7.61 4.64
N ILE A 74 1.50 8.86 4.41
CA ILE A 74 1.98 9.68 3.29
C ILE A 74 3.45 10.04 3.49
N GLU A 75 3.82 10.56 4.66
CA GLU A 75 5.21 10.88 4.99
C GLU A 75 6.10 9.63 4.88
N TRP A 76 5.65 8.50 5.43
CA TRP A 76 6.37 7.24 5.30
C TRP A 76 6.56 6.84 3.83
N PHE A 77 5.54 7.00 3.00
CA PHE A 77 5.61 6.73 1.56
C PHE A 77 6.65 7.63 0.89
N GLU A 78 6.60 8.94 1.13
CA GLU A 78 7.54 9.89 0.51
C GLU A 78 8.99 9.63 0.91
N MET A 79 9.24 9.27 2.18
CA MET A 79 10.58 8.95 2.67
C MET A 79 11.17 7.66 2.08
N HIS A 80 10.35 6.63 1.83
CA HIS A 80 10.84 5.28 1.49
C HIS A 80 10.61 4.90 0.02
N ILE A 81 9.70 5.60 -0.65
CA ILE A 81 9.26 5.29 -2.01
C ILE A 81 9.71 6.44 -2.91
N GLN A 82 10.98 6.37 -3.32
CA GLN A 82 11.49 7.26 -4.35
C GLN A 82 10.69 7.07 -5.63
N PRO A 83 10.36 8.15 -6.38
CA PRO A 83 9.92 8.00 -7.76
C PRO A 83 11.01 7.21 -8.49
N ALA A 84 10.60 6.12 -9.14
CA ALA A 84 11.50 5.43 -10.06
C ALA A 84 11.87 6.45 -11.15
N ASP A 85 13.16 6.74 -11.28
CA ASP A 85 13.79 7.72 -12.18
C ASP A 85 13.69 9.21 -11.82
N VAL A 86 14.68 9.68 -11.07
CA VAL A 86 15.41 10.90 -11.47
C VAL A 86 16.77 10.45 -12.02
N ALA A 87 16.75 9.77 -13.16
CA ALA A 87 17.97 9.52 -13.94
C ALA A 87 17.85 10.27 -15.27
N GLN A 88 18.87 11.09 -15.54
CA GLN A 88 19.22 11.73 -16.83
C GLN A 88 18.61 13.10 -17.16
N TYR A 89 18.97 14.16 -16.42
CA TYR A 89 19.08 15.52 -16.97
C TYR A 89 20.13 16.38 -16.27
N GLU A 90 21.38 15.93 -16.17
CA GLU A 90 22.53 16.85 -16.04
C GLU A 90 23.72 16.29 -16.84
N THR A 91 23.66 16.53 -18.16
CA THR A 91 24.86 16.68 -18.99
C THR A 91 24.64 17.92 -19.82
N ILE A 92 25.18 19.04 -19.35
CA ILE A 92 25.59 20.18 -20.17
C ILE A 92 26.97 20.58 -19.67
#